data_AF-A0A4W3H055-F1
#
_entry.id   AF-A0A4W3H055-F1
#
_cell.length_a   1.000
_cell.length_b   1.000
_cell.length_c   1.000
_cell.angle_alpha   90.00
_cell.angle_beta   90.00
_cell.angle_gamma   90.00
#
_symmetry.space_group_name_H-M   'P 1'
#
loop_
_entity.id
_entity.type
_entity.pdbx_description
1 polymer ?
#
loop_
_entity_poly.entity_id
_entity_poly.type
_entity_poly.pdbx_seq_one_letter_code
_entity_poly.pdbx_strand_id
1 'polypeptide(L)' 'PGLYLQVVVVTDYADGELYQVLEDDGSLPEEQVRAIAVQLVSALHYLHSHRILHRDMKPQNILVGKAGVVKLCDFG' A
#
# COMPACT_ATOMS: atom_id res chain seq x y z
N PRO A 1 30.41 1.61 24.35
CA PRO A 1 29.85 0.68 23.35
C PRO A 1 28.34 0.51 23.59
N GLY A 2 27.54 1.38 22.96
CA GLY A 2 26.08 1.34 23.08
C GLY A 2 25.52 0.13 22.32
N LEU A 3 24.68 -0.66 22.99
CA LEU A 3 23.91 -1.72 22.36
C LEU A 3 22.92 -1.08 21.39
N TYR A 4 23.13 -1.27 20.09
CA TYR A 4 22.12 -0.92 19.09
C TYR A 4 20.99 -1.95 19.17
N LEU A 5 19.79 -1.51 19.53
CA LEU A 5 18.58 -2.31 19.45
C LEU A 5 18.14 -2.34 17.99
N GLN A 6 18.18 -3.52 17.37
CA GLN A 6 17.61 -3.76 16.05
C GLN A 6 16.20 -4.31 16.21
N VAL A 7 15.23 -3.67 15.57
CA VAL A 7 13.87 -4.18 15.44
C VAL A 7 13.72 -4.75 14.04
N VAL A 8 13.22 -5.99 13.94
CA VAL A 8 12.90 -6.65 12.67
C VAL A 8 11.41 -6.95 12.68
N VAL A 9 10.72 -6.52 11.61
CA VAL A 9 9.28 -6.77 11.42
C VAL A 9 9.13 -7.74 10.25
N VAL A 10 8.43 -8.84 10.46
CA VAL A 10 8.08 -9.81 9.41
C VAL A 10 6.63 -9.59 9.01
N THR A 11 6.38 -9.41 7.72
CA THR A 11 5.04 -9.14 7.16
C THR A 11 4.78 -10.04 5.96
N ASP A 12 3.53 -10.03 5.46
CA ASP A 12 3.18 -10.70 4.21
C ASP A 12 4.01 -10.15 3.05
N TYR A 13 4.43 -11.02 2.15
CA TYR A 13 5.11 -10.63 0.91
C TYR A 13 4.12 -10.01 -0.09
N ALA A 14 4.53 -8.91 -0.73
CA ALA A 14 3.87 -8.30 -1.88
C ALA A 14 4.82 -8.32 -3.09
N ASP A 15 4.26 -8.39 -4.30
CA ASP A 15 5.05 -8.51 -5.53
C ASP A 15 5.72 -7.17 -5.93
N GLY A 16 5.21 -6.04 -5.43
CA GLY A 16 5.82 -4.72 -5.63
C GLY A 16 4.98 -3.58 -5.03
N GLU A 17 5.30 -2.36 -5.41
CA GLU A 17 4.57 -1.13 -5.05
C GLU A 17 3.83 -0.56 -6.27
N LEU A 18 2.71 0.11 -6.05
CA LEU A 18 1.97 0.78 -7.12
C LEU A 18 2.82 1.87 -7.80
N TYR A 19 3.75 2.47 -7.06
CA TYR A 19 4.72 3.41 -7.63
C TYR A 19 5.53 2.79 -8.77
N GLN A 20 6.05 1.58 -8.59
CA GLN A 20 6.86 0.89 -9.61
C GLN A 20 6.03 0.56 -10.85
N VAL A 21 4.79 0.11 -10.65
CA VAL A 21 3.85 -0.14 -11.76
C VAL A 21 3.63 1.13 -12.59
N LEU A 22 3.47 2.28 -11.94
CA LEU A 22 3.26 3.55 -12.64
C LEU A 22 4.52 4.06 -13.35
N GLU A 23 5.71 3.80 -12.81
CA GLU A 23 6.98 4.13 -13.48
C GLU A 23 7.21 3.26 -14.71
N ASP A 24 6.92 1.96 -14.63
CA ASP A 24 7.17 1.00 -15.70
C ASP A 24 6.16 1.14 -16.85
N ASP A 25 4.87 1.29 -16.53
CA ASP A 25 3.79 1.31 -17.52
C ASP A 25 3.39 2.74 -17.94
N GLY A 26 3.79 3.76 -17.18
CA GLY A 26 3.44 5.18 -17.36
C GLY A 26 1.98 5.52 -17.04
N SER A 27 1.04 4.66 -17.40
CA SER A 27 -0.39 4.81 -17.08
C SER A 27 -1.10 3.46 -17.01
N LEU A 28 -2.16 3.39 -16.21
CA LEU A 28 -2.98 2.21 -16.06
C LEU A 28 -4.30 2.35 -16.84
N PRO A 29 -4.82 1.24 -17.42
CA PRO A 29 -6.17 1.22 -17.98
C PRO A 29 -7.22 1.60 -16.94
N GLU A 30 -8.28 2.31 -17.36
CA GLU A 30 -9.32 2.80 -16.44
C GLU A 30 -9.96 1.68 -15.59
N GLU A 31 -10.11 0.48 -16.17
CA GLU A 31 -10.64 -0.69 -15.45
C GLU A 31 -9.75 -1.08 -14.26
N GLN A 32 -8.43 -1.07 -14.44
CA GLN A 32 -7.49 -1.37 -13.36
C GLN A 32 -7.47 -0.25 -12.32
N VAL A 33 -7.49 1.02 -12.76
CA VAL A 33 -7.59 2.19 -11.87
C VAL A 33 -8.84 2.07 -10.99
N ARG A 34 -9.99 1.70 -11.58
CA ARG A 34 -11.24 1.50 -10.86
C ARG A 34 -11.13 0.36 -9.84
N ALA A 35 -10.55 -0.78 -10.21
CA ALA A 35 -10.36 -1.92 -9.32
C ALA A 35 -9.46 -1.59 -8.12
N ILE A 36 -8.38 -0.83 -8.35
CA ILE A 36 -7.47 -0.35 -7.30
C ILE A 36 -8.20 0.65 -6.40
N ALA A 37 -8.89 1.63 -6.98
CA ALA A 37 -9.61 2.66 -6.23
C ALA A 37 -10.67 2.08 -5.29
N VAL A 38 -11.42 1.07 -5.72
CA VAL A 38 -12.42 0.38 -4.87
C VAL A 38 -11.74 -0.26 -3.65
N GLN A 39 -10.62 -0.95 -3.84
CA GLN A 39 -9.87 -1.57 -2.74
C GLN A 39 -9.31 -0.53 -1.78
N LEU A 40 -8.74 0.57 -2.28
CA LEU A 40 -8.20 1.65 -1.46
C LEU A 40 -9.30 2.36 -0.65
N VAL A 41 -10.45 2.64 -1.26
CA VAL A 41 -11.61 3.22 -0.55
C VAL A 41 -12.11 2.27 0.53
N SER A 42 -12.16 0.97 0.25
CA SER A 42 -12.53 -0.04 1.26
C SER A 42 -11.53 -0.07 2.42
N ALA A 43 -10.22 -0.02 2.14
CA ALA A 43 -9.18 0.00 3.16
C ALA A 43 -9.24 1.29 4.01
N LEU A 44 -9.40 2.46 3.38
CA LEU A 44 -9.56 3.72 4.07
C LEU A 44 -10.84 3.78 4.91
N HIS A 45 -11.94 3.25 4.40
CA HIS A 45 -13.18 3.14 5.16
C HIS A 45 -12.97 2.34 6.46
N TYR A 46 -12.27 1.20 6.36
CA TYR A 46 -11.92 0.39 7.53
C TYR A 46 -11.02 1.16 8.53
N LEU A 47 -10.00 1.89 8.06
CA LEU A 47 -9.16 2.69 8.95
C LEU A 47 -9.95 3.80 9.65
N HIS A 48 -10.76 4.53 8.88
CA HIS A 48 -11.54 5.65 9.38
C HIS A 48 -12.63 5.19 10.37
N SER A 49 -13.22 4.01 10.17
CA SER A 49 -14.18 3.44 11.14
C SER A 49 -13.52 3.12 12.50
N HIS A 50 -12.20 2.93 12.51
CA HIS A 50 -11.40 2.71 13.72
C HIS A 50 -10.69 3.98 14.21
N ARG A 51 -11.08 5.16 13.70
CA ARG A 51 -10.47 6.47 14.02
C ARG A 51 -8.97 6.54 13.73
N ILE A 52 -8.50 5.77 12.75
CA ILE A 52 -7.11 5.80 12.28
C ILE A 52 -7.07 6.60 10.98
N LEU A 53 -6.22 7.62 10.92
CA LEU A 53 -5.90 8.33 9.68
C LEU A 53 -4.54 7.84 9.19
N HIS A 54 -4.45 7.41 7.94
CA HIS A 54 -3.17 6.99 7.35
C HIS A 54 -2.19 8.16 7.16
N ARG A 55 -2.69 9.34 6.78
CA ARG A 55 -1.97 10.62 6.57
C ARG A 55 -0.89 10.66 5.48
N ASP A 56 -0.26 9.55 5.12
CA ASP A 56 0.77 9.48 4.07
C ASP A 56 0.34 8.58 2.90
N MET A 57 -0.83 8.86 2.33
CA MET A 57 -1.34 8.11 1.18
C MET A 57 -0.61 8.52 -0.10
N LYS A 58 0.20 7.62 -0.66
CA LYS A 58 0.98 7.78 -1.89
C LYS A 58 1.25 6.43 -2.56
N PRO A 59 1.59 6.38 -3.87
CA PRO A 59 1.80 5.12 -4.58
C PRO A 59 2.86 4.18 -3.97
N GLN A 60 3.87 4.71 -3.27
CA GLN A 60 4.90 3.92 -2.58
C GLN A 60 4.35 3.14 -1.37
N ASN A 61 3.27 3.65 -0.76
CA ASN A 61 2.63 3.04 0.41
C ASN A 61 1.47 2.11 0.02
N ILE A 62 1.35 1.79 -1.27
CA ILE A 62 0.34 0.88 -1.82
C ILE A 62 1.07 -0.32 -2.39
N LEU A 63 1.03 -1.43 -1.67
CA LEU A 63 1.59 -2.70 -2.08
C LEU A 63 0.68 -3.37 -3.11
N VAL A 64 1.26 -3.89 -4.19
CA VAL A 64 0.60 -4.69 -5.22
C VAL A 64 0.98 -6.15 -4.99
N GLY A 65 -0.04 -6.97 -4.75
CA GLY A 65 0.09 -8.41 -4.61
C GLY A 65 -0.50 -9.17 -5.80
N LYS A 66 -0.51 -10.49 -5.66
CA LYS A 66 -1.02 -11.40 -6.68
C LYS A 66 -2.48 -11.10 -7.03
N ALA A 67 -2.80 -11.33 -8.31
CA ALA A 67 -4.16 -11.21 -8.84
C ALA A 67 -4.79 -9.80 -8.63
N GLY A 68 -3.98 -8.74 -8.64
CA GLY A 68 -4.46 -7.36 -8.58
C GLY A 68 -4.96 -6.92 -7.19
N VAL A 69 -4.62 -7.68 -6.13
CA VAL A 69 -4.91 -7.27 -4.76
C VAL A 69 -3.96 -6.15 -4.36
N VAL A 70 -4.50 -5.07 -3.77
CA VAL A 70 -3.69 -3.98 -3.22
C VAL A 70 -3.84 -3.87 -1.71
N LYS A 71 -2.76 -3.52 -1.02
CA LYS A 71 -2.74 -3.31 0.44
C LYS A 71 -2.07 -1.98 0.78
N LEU A 72 -2.58 -1.28 1.79
CA LEU A 72 -1.92 -0.11 2.36
C LEU A 72 -0.84 -0.55 3.36
N CYS A 73 0.31 0.12 3.33
CA CYS A 73 1.40 -0.06 4.28
C CYS A 73 1.94 1.30 4.77
N ASP A 74 2.88 1.26 5.72
CA ASP A 74 3.53 2.45 6.29
C ASP A 74 2.56 3.42 7.01
N PHE A 75 2.20 3.05 8.25
CA PHE A 75 1.30 3.81 9.13
C PHE A 75 2.05 4.81 10.04
N GLY A 76 3.12 5.42 9.53
CA GLY A 76 3.98 6.38 10.26
C GLY A 76 3.31 7.64 10.80
#